data_AF-A0A7R9UH57-F1
#
_entry.id   AF-A0A7R9UH57-F1
#
_cell.length_a   1.000
_cell.length_b   1.000
_cell.length_c   1.000
_cell.angle_alpha   90.00
_cell.angle_beta   90.00
_cell.angle_gamma   90.00
#
_symmetry.space_group_name_H-M   'P 1'
#
loop_
_entity.id
_entity.type
_entity.pdbx_description
1 polymer ?
#
loop_
_entity_poly.entity_id
_entity_poly.type
_entity_poly.pdbx_seq_one_letter_code
_entity_poly.pdbx_strand_id
1 'polypeptide(L)'
;MKLEGWLRSGCQTSDRMDDAALRAEARAVVPVATLRERHAAVPHDGDDEHDGLVRQLLAWFKFEFFRWVNQPPCDACGGATRSVGSAPPTADDLAGGAHRVELYACTRCGSHVRFPRYNSARRLLVTRRGRCGEWANAFTLLCRALGVCARYVHDVTDHVWTEVWSARR
;
A
#
# COMPACT_ATOMS: atom_id res chain seq x y z
N MET A 1 -13.68 -7.92 23.14
CA MET A 1 -13.94 -6.53 22.71
C MET A 1 -12.87 -5.93 21.77
N LYS A 2 -11.55 -5.90 22.08
CA LYS A 2 -10.53 -5.35 21.14
C LYS A 2 -10.30 -6.22 19.88
N LEU A 3 -10.21 -7.55 20.05
CA LEU A 3 -10.01 -8.50 18.94
C LEU A 3 -11.14 -8.44 17.90
N GLU A 4 -12.39 -8.37 18.34
CA GLU A 4 -13.56 -8.27 17.45
C GLU A 4 -13.57 -6.95 16.65
N GLY A 5 -13.01 -5.88 17.21
CA GLY A 5 -12.82 -4.62 16.50
C GLY A 5 -11.80 -4.76 15.37
N TRP A 6 -10.66 -5.40 15.65
CA TRP A 6 -9.63 -5.68 14.65
C TRP A 6 -10.11 -6.61 13.55
N LEU A 7 -10.81 -7.69 13.92
CA LEU A 7 -11.38 -8.63 12.94
C LEU A 7 -12.38 -7.92 12.02
N ARG A 8 -13.30 -7.13 12.56
CA ARG A 8 -14.25 -6.34 11.74
C ARG A 8 -13.55 -5.37 10.80
N SER A 9 -12.55 -4.64 11.30
CA SER A 9 -11.78 -3.70 10.48
C SER A 9 -11.00 -4.41 9.36
N GLY A 10 -10.39 -5.55 9.66
CA GLY A 10 -9.68 -6.39 8.70
C GLY A 10 -10.60 -6.94 7.62
N CYS A 11 -11.75 -7.50 7.99
CA CYS A 11 -12.77 -7.97 7.05
C CYS A 11 -13.23 -6.85 6.12
N GLN A 12 -13.61 -5.69 6.68
CA GLN A 12 -14.02 -4.54 5.87
C GLN A 12 -12.94 -4.08 4.88
N THR A 13 -11.67 -4.13 5.29
CA THR A 13 -10.55 -3.78 4.40
C THR A 13 -10.43 -4.78 3.26
N SER A 14 -10.55 -6.09 3.55
CA SER A 14 -10.53 -7.15 2.54
C SER A 14 -11.72 -7.06 1.59
N ASP A 15 -12.95 -6.91 2.12
CA ASP A 15 -14.19 -6.90 1.33
C ASP A 15 -14.21 -5.75 0.32
N ARG A 16 -13.66 -4.58 0.71
CA ARG A 16 -13.54 -3.43 -0.20
C ARG A 16 -12.66 -3.72 -1.43
N MET A 17 -11.71 -4.65 -1.33
CA MET A 17 -10.84 -5.01 -2.46
C MET A 17 -11.56 -5.90 -3.50
N ASP A 18 -12.75 -6.42 -3.20
CA ASP A 18 -13.58 -7.17 -4.14
C ASP A 18 -14.40 -6.31 -5.09
N ASP A 19 -14.45 -4.99 -4.86
CA ASP A 19 -15.11 -4.05 -5.75
C ASP A 19 -14.48 -4.09 -7.15
N ALA A 20 -15.30 -4.40 -8.16
CA ALA A 20 -14.84 -4.61 -9.53
C ALA A 20 -14.28 -3.33 -10.16
N ALA A 21 -14.86 -2.16 -9.84
CA ALA A 21 -14.39 -0.88 -10.37
C ALA A 21 -13.03 -0.52 -9.77
N LEU A 22 -12.86 -0.70 -8.47
CA LEU A 22 -11.59 -0.51 -7.78
C LEU A 22 -10.51 -1.45 -8.33
N ARG A 23 -10.84 -2.72 -8.58
CA ARG A 23 -9.92 -3.66 -9.21
C ARG A 23 -9.54 -3.25 -10.63
N ALA A 24 -10.47 -2.72 -11.41
CA ALA A 24 -10.17 -2.22 -12.76
C ALA A 24 -9.23 -1.01 -12.71
N GLU A 25 -9.47 -0.05 -11.81
CA GLU A 25 -8.58 1.09 -11.57
C GLU A 25 -7.17 0.64 -11.14
N ALA A 26 -7.10 -0.30 -10.21
CA ALA A 26 -5.85 -0.89 -9.75
C ALA A 26 -5.11 -1.64 -10.88
N ARG A 27 -5.84 -2.39 -11.72
CA ARG A 27 -5.25 -3.09 -12.87
C ARG A 27 -4.66 -2.12 -13.88
N ALA A 28 -5.31 -0.98 -14.10
CA ALA A 28 -4.87 0.02 -15.07
C ALA A 28 -3.54 0.68 -14.71
N VAL A 29 -3.15 0.71 -13.43
CA VAL A 29 -1.86 1.29 -13.01
C VAL A 29 -0.69 0.30 -13.07
N VAL A 30 -0.96 -1.00 -13.21
CA VAL A 30 0.09 -2.03 -13.25
C VAL A 30 0.64 -2.18 -14.67
N PRO A 31 1.95 -2.08 -14.91
CA PRO A 31 2.56 -2.27 -16.23
C PRO A 31 2.70 -3.76 -16.57
N VAL A 32 1.57 -4.47 -16.71
CA VAL A 32 1.52 -5.94 -16.82
C VAL A 32 2.40 -6.49 -17.96
N ALA A 33 2.42 -5.83 -19.12
CA ALA A 33 3.28 -6.24 -20.23
C ALA A 33 4.76 -6.24 -19.84
N THR A 34 5.23 -5.13 -19.26
CA THR A 34 6.61 -5.00 -18.76
C THR A 34 6.92 -6.02 -17.67
N LEU A 35 5.99 -6.30 -16.76
CA LEU A 35 6.20 -7.32 -15.72
C LEU A 35 6.38 -8.72 -16.33
N ARG A 36 5.58 -9.07 -17.35
CA ARG A 36 5.71 -10.34 -18.07
C ARG A 36 7.01 -10.43 -18.85
N GLU A 37 7.41 -9.36 -19.53
CA GLU A 37 8.70 -9.29 -20.23
C GLU A 37 9.87 -9.47 -19.26
N ARG A 38 9.85 -8.80 -18.11
CA ARG A 38 10.87 -8.96 -17.06
C ARG A 38 10.92 -10.38 -16.53
N HIS A 39 9.78 -11.05 -16.36
CA HIS A 39 9.74 -12.45 -15.95
C HIS A 39 10.37 -13.36 -17.03
N ALA A 40 10.01 -13.18 -18.30
CA ALA A 40 10.53 -13.97 -19.41
C ALA A 40 12.04 -13.78 -19.65
N ALA A 41 12.59 -12.61 -19.27
CA ALA A 41 14.01 -12.29 -19.43
C ALA A 41 14.92 -12.94 -18.36
N VAL A 42 14.36 -13.49 -17.29
CA VAL A 42 15.14 -14.06 -16.18
C VAL A 42 14.95 -15.57 -16.15
N PRO A 43 16.04 -16.37 -16.04
CA PRO A 43 15.92 -17.80 -15.81
C PRO A 43 15.13 -18.06 -14.53
N HIS A 44 14.04 -18.80 -14.63
CA HIS A 44 13.16 -19.09 -13.50
C HIS A 44 13.23 -20.58 -13.14
N ASP A 45 13.50 -20.86 -11.87
CA ASP A 45 13.69 -22.20 -11.30
C ASP A 45 12.34 -22.92 -11.10
N GLY A 46 11.64 -23.19 -12.20
CA GLY A 46 10.35 -23.88 -12.22
C GLY A 46 9.20 -23.10 -11.59
N ASP A 47 9.31 -21.77 -11.44
CA ASP A 47 8.15 -20.92 -11.12
C ASP A 47 7.11 -21.05 -12.24
N ASP A 48 5.84 -21.22 -11.88
CA ASP A 48 4.77 -21.08 -12.85
C ASP A 48 4.60 -19.59 -13.23
N GLU A 49 3.90 -19.32 -14.34
CA GLU A 49 3.70 -17.95 -14.85
C GLU A 49 3.12 -17.02 -13.78
N HIS A 50 2.28 -17.56 -12.89
CA HIS A 50 1.60 -16.81 -11.85
C HIS A 50 2.58 -16.36 -10.76
N ASP A 51 3.41 -17.27 -10.25
CA ASP A 51 4.43 -16.96 -9.25
C ASP A 51 5.49 -16.01 -9.81
N GLY A 52 5.89 -16.21 -11.06
CA GLY A 52 6.78 -15.30 -11.78
C GLY A 52 6.21 -13.88 -11.87
N LEU A 53 4.95 -13.75 -12.26
CA LEU A 53 4.26 -12.46 -12.33
C LEU A 53 4.17 -11.77 -10.97
N VAL A 54 3.84 -12.50 -9.90
CA VAL A 54 3.76 -11.93 -8.54
C VAL A 54 5.13 -11.45 -8.06
N ARG A 55 6.21 -12.17 -8.35
CA ARG A 55 7.58 -11.72 -8.02
C ARG A 55 7.94 -10.43 -8.73
N GLN A 56 7.62 -10.31 -10.02
CA GLN A 56 7.85 -9.07 -10.77
C GLN A 56 6.96 -7.93 -10.29
N LEU A 57 5.71 -8.22 -9.92
CA LEU A 57 4.82 -7.23 -9.30
C LEU A 57 5.39 -6.72 -7.98
N LEU A 58 5.91 -7.60 -7.11
CA LEU A 58 6.53 -7.21 -5.84
C LEU A 58 7.77 -6.34 -6.06
N ALA A 59 8.63 -6.72 -7.02
CA ALA A 59 9.83 -5.94 -7.35
C ALA A 59 9.46 -4.53 -7.85
N TRP A 60 8.56 -4.44 -8.84
CA TRP A 60 8.07 -3.16 -9.34
C TRP A 60 7.40 -2.34 -8.23
N PHE A 61 6.57 -2.98 -7.41
CA PHE A 61 5.89 -2.29 -6.31
C PHE A 61 6.90 -1.66 -5.34
N LYS A 62 7.94 -2.43 -4.98
CA LYS A 62 8.94 -2.03 -4.00
C LYS A 62 9.90 -0.95 -4.50
N PHE A 63 10.33 -1.07 -5.76
CA PHE A 63 11.43 -0.26 -6.28
C PHE A 63 10.98 0.89 -7.18
N GLU A 64 9.76 0.84 -7.72
CA GLU A 64 9.28 1.81 -8.73
C GLU A 64 7.95 2.45 -8.35
N PHE A 65 7.01 1.71 -7.78
CA PHE A 65 5.66 2.23 -7.54
C PHE A 65 5.49 2.90 -6.18
N PHE A 66 5.87 2.24 -5.09
CA PHE A 66 5.51 2.65 -3.73
C PHE A 66 6.72 3.01 -2.88
N ARG A 67 6.64 4.13 -2.15
CA ARG A 67 7.72 4.64 -1.31
C ARG A 67 7.44 4.44 0.16
N TRP A 68 8.38 3.80 0.87
CA TRP A 68 8.35 3.74 2.33
C TRP A 68 8.61 5.13 2.93
N VAL A 69 7.80 5.54 3.91
CA VAL A 69 7.93 6.83 4.59
C VAL A 69 7.90 6.63 6.10
N ASN A 70 9.08 6.70 6.73
CA ASN A 70 9.17 6.79 8.19
C ASN A 70 8.79 8.21 8.65
N GLN A 71 9.41 9.21 8.05
CA GLN A 71 9.13 10.62 8.30
C GLN A 71 9.10 11.34 6.93
N PRO A 72 8.08 12.17 6.66
CA PRO A 72 7.95 12.82 5.37
C PRO A 72 9.01 13.93 5.21
N PRO A 73 9.64 14.08 4.04
CA PRO A 73 10.47 15.25 3.77
C PRO A 73 9.62 16.52 3.75
N CYS A 74 10.25 17.67 3.92
CA CYS A 74 9.58 18.97 3.80
C CYS A 74 9.08 19.20 2.37
N ASP A 75 7.79 19.50 2.20
CA ASP A 75 7.21 19.81 0.88
C ASP A 75 7.78 21.10 0.26
N ALA A 76 8.25 22.04 1.09
CA ALA A 76 8.78 23.32 0.63
C ALA A 76 10.27 23.28 0.25
N CYS A 77 11.10 22.51 0.97
CA CYS A 77 12.56 22.55 0.79
C CYS A 77 13.23 21.17 0.70
N GLY A 78 12.48 20.07 0.77
CA GLY A 78 13.00 18.69 0.76
C GLY A 78 13.75 18.28 2.03
N GLY A 79 13.94 19.19 2.99
CA GLY A 79 14.71 18.96 4.20
C GLY A 79 14.07 17.95 5.15
N ALA A 80 14.85 17.50 6.14
CA ALA A 80 14.38 16.63 7.20
C ALA A 80 13.28 17.30 8.03
N THR A 81 12.40 16.47 8.59
CA THR A 81 11.32 16.90 9.47
C THR A 81 11.38 16.14 10.78
N ARG A 82 10.69 16.65 11.80
CA ARG A 82 10.50 15.97 13.10
C ARG A 82 9.02 15.92 13.43
N SER A 83 8.57 14.83 14.07
CA SER A 83 7.19 14.73 14.54
C SER A 83 6.91 15.80 15.59
N VAL A 84 5.80 16.50 15.45
CA VAL A 84 5.33 17.53 16.40
C VAL A 84 3.91 17.23 16.89
N GLY A 85 3.42 16.00 16.68
CA GLY A 85 2.12 15.54 17.15
C GLY A 85 1.17 15.16 16.02
N SER A 86 -0.09 15.52 16.16
CA SER A 86 -1.15 15.22 15.20
C SER A 86 -1.87 16.50 14.77
N ALA A 87 -2.57 16.42 13.65
CA ALA A 87 -3.45 17.46 13.17
C ALA A 87 -4.87 16.89 12.96
N PRO A 88 -5.92 17.73 13.04
CA PRO A 88 -7.26 17.27 12.69
C PRO A 88 -7.30 16.87 11.20
N PRO A 89 -7.99 15.76 10.86
CA PRO A 89 -8.21 15.37 9.48
C PRO A 89 -9.14 16.38 8.79
N THR A 90 -8.81 16.72 7.54
CA THR A 90 -9.67 17.50 6.65
C THR A 90 -10.77 16.63 6.05
N ALA A 91 -11.73 17.25 5.36
CA ALA A 91 -12.75 16.50 4.61
C ALA A 91 -12.14 15.57 3.54
N ASP A 92 -11.07 16.01 2.86
CA ASP A 92 -10.38 15.17 1.87
C ASP A 92 -9.60 14.01 2.51
N ASP A 93 -9.00 14.25 3.69
CA ASP A 93 -8.35 13.20 4.48
C ASP A 93 -9.37 12.10 4.84
N LEU A 94 -10.54 12.50 5.34
CA LEU A 94 -11.62 11.58 5.70
C LEU A 94 -12.18 10.84 4.48
N ALA A 95 -12.34 11.51 3.33
CA ALA A 95 -12.75 10.87 2.08
C ALA A 95 -11.72 9.80 1.62
N GLY A 96 -10.44 10.00 1.93
CA GLY A 96 -9.38 9.00 1.75
C GLY A 96 -9.31 7.92 2.84
N GLY A 97 -10.21 7.94 3.82
CA GLY A 97 -10.21 7.03 4.97
C GLY A 97 -9.08 7.31 5.97
N ALA A 98 -8.49 8.51 5.98
CA ALA A 98 -7.51 8.94 6.97
C ALA A 98 -8.17 9.59 8.18
N HIS A 99 -8.40 8.81 9.23
CA HIS A 99 -8.90 9.32 10.52
C HIS A 99 -7.78 9.86 11.42
N ARG A 100 -6.51 9.56 11.10
CA ARG A 100 -5.33 10.05 11.81
C ARG A 100 -4.42 10.79 10.84
N VAL A 101 -4.01 12.01 11.22
CA VAL A 101 -3.01 12.80 10.48
C VAL A 101 -1.85 13.10 11.42
N GLU A 102 -0.67 12.61 11.05
CA GLU A 102 0.57 12.91 11.75
C GLU A 102 1.08 14.28 11.28
N LEU A 103 1.58 15.10 12.20
CA LEU A 103 2.08 16.44 11.90
C LEU A 103 3.59 16.49 12.15
N TYR A 104 4.31 17.02 11.17
CA TYR A 104 5.75 17.16 11.19
C TYR A 104 6.16 18.62 10.99
N ALA A 105 7.25 19.06 11.61
CA ALA A 105 7.84 20.38 11.37
C ALA A 105 9.22 20.21 10.73
N CYS A 106 9.50 21.00 9.68
CA CYS A 106 10.80 21.02 9.04
C CYS A 106 11.85 21.64 9.95
N THR A 107 13.00 20.97 10.10
CA THR A 107 14.11 21.45 10.93
C THR A 107 14.90 22.58 10.27
N ARG A 108 14.68 22.84 8.97
CA ARG A 108 15.38 23.88 8.20
C ARG A 108 14.56 25.15 8.02
N CYS A 109 13.32 25.04 7.53
CA CYS A 109 12.49 26.20 7.19
C CYS A 109 11.28 26.40 8.11
N GLY A 110 11.08 25.52 9.11
CA GLY A 110 9.96 25.62 10.06
C GLY A 110 8.58 25.29 9.49
N SER A 111 8.44 25.04 8.19
CA SER A 111 7.17 24.66 7.55
C SER A 111 6.64 23.35 8.10
N HIS A 112 5.31 23.24 8.21
CA HIS A 112 4.64 22.02 8.63
C HIS A 112 4.33 21.11 7.46
N VAL A 113 4.46 19.80 7.69
CA VAL A 113 4.10 18.74 6.75
C VAL A 113 3.04 17.86 7.39
N ARG A 114 1.94 17.67 6.69
CA ARG A 114 0.87 16.74 7.09
C ARG A 114 1.14 15.37 6.50
N PHE A 115 0.92 14.33 7.29
CA PHE A 115 1.00 12.95 6.82
C PHE A 115 -0.27 12.18 7.22
N PRO A 116 -1.32 12.27 6.38
CA PRO A 116 -2.56 11.51 6.59
C PRO A 116 -2.31 10.01 6.41
N ARG A 117 -2.84 9.22 7.36
CA ARG A 117 -2.73 7.74 7.36
C ARG A 117 -3.94 7.14 6.65
N TYR A 118 -3.86 7.08 5.31
CA TYR A 118 -4.96 6.66 4.45
C TYR A 118 -5.24 5.15 4.52
N ASN A 119 -6.52 4.78 4.65
CA ASN A 119 -6.98 3.39 4.56
C ASN A 119 -7.70 3.07 3.25
N SER A 120 -8.01 4.08 2.43
CA SER A 120 -8.57 3.86 1.09
C SER A 120 -7.48 3.38 0.14
N ALA A 121 -7.58 2.13 -0.31
CA ALA A 121 -6.67 1.56 -1.30
C ALA A 121 -6.63 2.40 -2.59
N ARG A 122 -7.77 2.95 -3.02
CA ARG A 122 -7.87 3.88 -4.15
C ARG A 122 -6.98 5.11 -3.96
N ARG A 123 -7.01 5.72 -2.77
CA ARG A 123 -6.15 6.86 -2.45
C ARG A 123 -4.67 6.47 -2.47
N LEU A 124 -4.33 5.27 -2.01
CA LEU A 124 -2.96 4.76 -1.97
C LEU A 124 -2.36 4.49 -3.35
N LEU A 125 -3.18 4.21 -4.37
CA LEU A 125 -2.71 4.14 -5.77
C LEU A 125 -2.22 5.50 -6.30
N VAL A 126 -2.72 6.59 -5.71
CA VAL A 126 -2.35 7.98 -6.05
C VAL A 126 -1.18 8.45 -5.19
N THR A 127 -1.27 8.30 -3.87
CA THR A 127 -0.24 8.82 -2.95
C THR A 127 1.05 8.00 -3.02
N ARG A 128 0.94 6.69 -3.29
CA ARG A 128 2.06 5.78 -3.53
C ARG A 128 3.13 5.80 -2.43
N ARG A 129 2.71 6.04 -1.18
CA ARG A 129 3.62 6.14 -0.05
C ARG A 129 2.94 5.79 1.27
N GLY A 130 3.73 5.32 2.22
CA GLY A 130 3.22 4.92 3.52
C GLY A 130 4.17 4.03 4.32
N ARG A 131 3.62 3.35 5.32
CA ARG A 131 4.30 2.32 6.13
C ARG A 131 3.65 0.96 5.87
N CYS A 132 3.88 -0.04 6.73
CA CYS A 132 3.37 -1.41 6.55
C CYS A 132 1.86 -1.46 6.24
N GLY A 133 1.04 -0.70 6.97
CA GLY A 133 -0.41 -0.60 6.77
C GLY A 133 -0.80 -0.23 5.35
N GLU A 134 -0.32 0.93 4.88
CA GLU A 134 -0.60 1.40 3.53
C GLU A 134 0.04 0.51 2.45
N TRP A 135 1.23 -0.01 2.73
CA TRP A 135 1.97 -0.90 1.82
C TRP A 135 1.19 -2.19 1.55
N ALA A 136 0.82 -2.92 2.60
CA ALA A 136 0.08 -4.18 2.48
C ALA A 136 -1.31 -3.95 1.88
N ASN A 137 -1.97 -2.83 2.22
CA ASN A 137 -3.29 -2.51 1.68
C ASN A 137 -3.23 -2.29 0.16
N ALA A 138 -2.33 -1.42 -0.31
CA ALA A 138 -2.15 -1.17 -1.74
C ALA A 138 -1.66 -2.42 -2.49
N PHE A 139 -0.68 -3.13 -1.94
CA PHE A 139 -0.14 -4.33 -2.60
C PHE A 139 -1.16 -5.46 -2.70
N THR A 140 -1.94 -5.72 -1.66
CA THR A 140 -3.02 -6.74 -1.70
C THR A 140 -4.07 -6.41 -2.76
N LEU A 141 -4.46 -5.14 -2.89
CA LEU A 141 -5.38 -4.72 -3.94
C LEU A 141 -4.79 -4.99 -5.34
N LEU A 142 -3.52 -4.67 -5.58
CA LEU A 142 -2.87 -4.90 -6.86
C LEU A 142 -2.80 -6.40 -7.20
N CYS A 143 -2.49 -7.26 -6.23
CA CYS A 143 -2.56 -8.72 -6.41
C CYS A 143 -3.97 -9.15 -6.86
N ARG A 144 -5.01 -8.74 -6.13
CA ARG A 144 -6.40 -9.10 -6.46
C ARG A 144 -6.85 -8.53 -7.82
N ALA A 145 -6.36 -7.34 -8.19
CA ALA A 145 -6.60 -6.73 -9.49
C ALA A 145 -5.99 -7.54 -10.66
N LEU A 146 -4.88 -8.24 -10.42
CA LEU A 146 -4.30 -9.18 -11.39
C LEU A 146 -4.98 -10.56 -11.39
N GLY A 147 -5.95 -10.80 -10.49
CA GLY A 147 -6.61 -12.09 -10.36
C GLY A 147 -5.87 -13.07 -9.43
N VAL A 148 -4.86 -12.59 -8.71
CA VAL A 148 -4.12 -13.40 -7.72
C VAL A 148 -4.99 -13.60 -6.48
N CYS A 149 -5.11 -14.84 -6.03
CA CYS A 149 -5.73 -15.17 -4.75
C CYS A 149 -4.83 -14.67 -3.61
N ALA A 150 -5.18 -13.51 -3.05
CA ALA A 150 -4.38 -12.85 -2.02
C ALA A 150 -5.17 -12.56 -0.74
N ARG A 151 -4.51 -12.69 0.41
CA ARG A 151 -5.06 -12.37 1.74
C ARG A 151 -4.36 -11.15 2.32
N TYR A 152 -5.13 -10.26 2.92
CA TYR A 152 -4.63 -9.21 3.79
C TYR A 152 -4.49 -9.79 5.21
N VAL A 153 -3.24 -9.94 5.68
CA VAL A 153 -2.95 -10.56 6.97
C VAL A 153 -2.65 -9.49 8.00
N HIS A 154 -3.29 -9.60 9.16
CA HIS A 154 -3.14 -8.68 10.27
C HIS A 154 -2.56 -9.37 11.49
N ASP A 155 -1.35 -8.95 11.88
CA ASP A 155 -0.71 -9.34 13.13
C ASP A 155 -1.05 -8.31 14.22
N VAL A 156 -1.50 -8.84 15.35
CA VAL A 156 -1.89 -8.05 16.53
C VAL A 156 -0.71 -7.30 17.18
N THR A 157 0.52 -7.58 16.77
CA THR A 157 1.75 -6.91 17.22
C THR A 157 2.16 -5.71 16.36
N ASP A 158 1.20 -5.06 15.67
CA ASP A 158 1.37 -3.86 14.83
C ASP A 158 2.11 -4.13 13.51
N HIS A 159 1.80 -5.27 12.87
CA HIS A 159 2.29 -5.58 11.53
C HIS A 159 1.20 -6.13 10.63
N VAL A 160 1.36 -5.93 9.33
CA VAL A 160 0.44 -6.43 8.31
C VAL A 160 1.22 -6.81 7.05
N TRP A 161 0.76 -7.83 6.33
CA TRP A 161 1.36 -8.28 5.07
C TRP A 161 0.33 -8.89 4.14
N THR A 162 0.80 -9.30 2.96
CA THR A 162 0.01 -10.00 1.95
C THR A 162 0.49 -11.43 1.82
N GLU A 163 -0.43 -12.40 1.90
CA GLU A 163 -0.19 -13.77 1.45
C GLU A 163 -0.77 -13.96 0.06
N VAL A 164 -0.12 -14.76 -0.78
CA VAL A 164 -0.61 -15.15 -2.11
C VAL A 164 -0.64 -16.67 -2.20
N TRP A 165 -1.67 -17.20 -2.86
CA TRP A 165 -1.73 -18.63 -3.16
C TRP A 165 -0.85 -18.96 -4.37
N SER A 166 -0.01 -19.99 -4.22
CA SER A 166 0.73 -20.64 -5.32
C SER A 166 0.20 -22.06 -5.50
N ALA A 167 0.03 -22.49 -6.74
CA ALA A 167 -0.37 -23.86 -7.05
C ALA A 167 0.80 -24.85 -6.99
N ARG A 168 2.04 -24.34 -6.88
CA ARG A 168 3.25 -25.13 -6.75
C ARG A 168 3.21 -25.91 -5.44
N ARG A 169 3.45 -27.22 -5.51
CA ARG A 169 3.61 -28.11 -4.37
C ARG A 169 5.08 -28.33 -4.06
#